data_AF-A0ABD0TBL6-F1
#
_entry.id   AF-A0ABD0TBL6-F1
#
_cell.length_a   1.000
_cell.length_b   1.000
_cell.length_c   1.000
_cell.angle_alpha   90.00
_cell.angle_beta   90.00
_cell.angle_gamma   90.00
#
_symmetry.space_group_name_H-M   'P 1'
#
loop_
_entity.id
_entity.type
_entity.pdbx_description
1 polymer ?
#
loop_
_entity_poly.entity_id
_entity_poly.type
_entity_poly.pdbx_seq_one_letter_code
_entity_poly.pdbx_strand_id
1 'polypeptide(L)'
;MDHPIKFLSLQKSELEYEVGLRGDTPADNVAGLRKQITKSSRGFTSEDILESHLDPSDDLKGARECLVKSQSAIAGLKTTYEKNLYLRTENLLNHIYHRLTRITPKSPEDTSLLSELNKHLNIQLKDIKNLAPVKTTALSEEDVRDNKDSNTATNIAVTCDRGISSDLFKLKFDGKTCVRSFIEKVEEFIKARNISSDKVLSFAAEIFTENALHWFRSIRDTVNSWEELFDYDYRLMSEIRARSQGECENITIYLSIMHCMFSRLSRTLPEDEKLEILLHNIRPCYANTLANAPEIKTIDALRSQCRNFENYQSRLSQFREPPRVTAETLAPEFAYNKPSTSKTYNNNNNNMYKPNNYMKQNDYPKTNNNTNYTNAIEALPVHPIAKSDGGVRLPFCPRCRTHTHSLKYCKEPKFLICFKCGKKDVTYPTCPDCVKPPNYPNHRTPKN
;
A
#
# COMPACT_ATOMS: atom_id res chain seq x y z
N MET A 1 11.97 8.25 18.74
CA MET A 1 10.55 8.36 19.12
C MET A 1 9.83 8.90 17.90
N ASP A 2 8.77 8.25 17.47
CA ASP A 2 8.03 8.73 16.30
C ASP A 2 7.23 9.97 16.71
N HIS A 3 7.41 11.06 15.96
CA HIS A 3 6.67 12.31 16.14
C HIS A 3 5.68 12.46 14.97
N PRO A 4 4.63 11.61 14.87
CA PRO A 4 3.73 11.64 13.72
C PRO A 4 2.92 12.94 13.70
N ILE A 5 2.75 13.50 12.50
CA ILE A 5 1.92 14.68 12.27
C ILE A 5 0.61 14.25 11.61
N LYS A 6 -0.50 14.49 12.31
CA LYS A 6 -1.86 14.42 11.76
C LYS A 6 -2.21 15.77 11.13
N PHE A 7 -1.87 15.94 9.86
CA PHE A 7 -2.00 17.25 9.20
C PHE A 7 -3.40 17.84 9.22
N LEU A 8 -4.45 17.02 9.15
CA LEU A 8 -5.84 17.51 9.16
C LEU A 8 -6.25 18.14 10.49
N SER A 9 -5.48 17.91 11.56
CA SER A 9 -5.66 18.50 12.89
C SER A 9 -4.91 19.82 13.09
N LEU A 10 -4.10 20.24 12.12
CA LEU A 10 -3.37 21.51 12.15
C LEU A 10 -4.30 22.70 11.87
N GLN A 11 -3.94 23.87 12.41
CA GLN A 11 -4.59 25.15 12.17
C GLN A 11 -4.15 25.76 10.83
N LYS A 12 -4.81 26.84 10.42
CA LYS A 12 -4.57 27.51 9.14
C LYS A 12 -3.09 27.86 8.92
N SER A 13 -2.44 28.51 9.88
CA SER A 13 -1.04 28.94 9.76
C SER A 13 -0.06 27.77 9.67
N GLU A 14 -0.32 26.68 10.38
CA GLU A 14 0.51 25.46 10.29
C GLU A 14 0.31 24.73 8.96
N LEU A 15 -0.92 24.71 8.45
CA LEU A 15 -1.23 24.17 7.13
C LEU A 15 -0.57 25.00 6.02
N GLU A 16 -0.62 26.34 6.10
CA GLU A 16 0.06 27.23 5.15
C GLU A 16 1.57 26.95 5.11
N TYR A 17 2.19 26.82 6.29
CA TYR A 17 3.59 26.45 6.41
C TYR A 17 3.91 25.12 5.71
N GLU A 18 3.15 24.05 6.00
CA GLU A 18 3.41 22.73 5.41
C GLU A 18 3.09 22.67 3.90
N VAL A 19 2.18 23.50 3.39
CA VAL A 19 1.92 23.63 1.95
C VAL A 19 3.08 24.34 1.25
N GLY A 20 3.52 25.49 1.79
CA GLY A 20 4.67 26.22 1.26
C GLY A 20 5.95 25.39 1.27
N LEU A 21 6.16 24.62 2.33
CA LEU A 21 7.28 23.68 2.47
C LEU A 21 7.31 22.62 1.36
N ARG A 22 6.15 22.25 0.79
CA ARG A 22 6.04 21.27 -0.30
C ARG A 22 6.07 21.93 -1.69
N GLY A 23 6.40 23.22 -1.77
CA GLY A 23 6.55 23.97 -3.01
C GLY A 23 5.23 24.39 -3.66
N ASP A 24 4.10 24.23 -2.96
CA ASP A 24 2.80 24.69 -3.42
C ASP A 24 2.51 26.10 -2.87
N THR A 25 1.79 26.94 -3.62
CA THR A 25 1.28 28.21 -3.09
C THR A 25 0.09 27.97 -2.16
N PRO A 26 0.10 28.42 -0.90
CA PRO A 26 -1.00 28.18 0.05
C PRO A 26 -2.33 28.75 -0.44
N ALA A 27 -3.39 27.94 -0.38
CA ALA A 27 -4.75 28.41 -0.66
C ALA A 27 -5.30 29.32 0.46
N ASP A 28 -6.19 30.26 0.11
CA ASP A 28 -6.71 31.26 1.05
C ASP A 28 -7.57 30.70 2.19
N ASN A 29 -8.09 29.48 2.03
CA ASN A 29 -9.01 28.84 2.97
C ASN A 29 -8.54 27.44 3.41
N VAL A 30 -8.94 27.06 4.63
CA VAL A 30 -8.54 25.80 5.29
C VAL A 30 -8.93 24.57 4.47
N ALA A 31 -10.07 24.59 3.78
CA ALA A 31 -10.50 23.46 2.96
C ALA A 31 -9.57 23.24 1.75
N GLY A 32 -9.12 24.33 1.12
CA GLY A 32 -8.11 24.31 0.06
C GLY A 32 -6.76 23.80 0.55
N LEU A 33 -6.28 24.33 1.68
CA LEU A 33 -5.02 23.91 2.30
C LEU A 33 -5.00 22.41 2.64
N ARG A 34 -6.10 21.89 3.21
CA ARG A 34 -6.23 20.45 3.51
C ARG A 34 -6.22 19.58 2.25
N LYS A 35 -6.83 20.04 1.16
CA LYS A 35 -6.78 19.35 -0.15
C LYS A 35 -5.35 19.34 -0.71
N GLN A 36 -4.64 20.47 -0.64
CA GLN A 36 -3.24 20.58 -1.07
C GLN A 36 -2.35 19.62 -0.28
N ILE A 37 -2.41 19.68 1.06
CA ILE A 37 -1.64 18.77 1.93
C ILE A 37 -1.95 17.31 1.63
N THR A 38 -3.22 16.92 1.50
CA THR A 38 -3.58 15.51 1.27
C THR A 38 -3.07 14.99 -0.08
N LYS A 39 -2.97 15.88 -1.07
CA LYS A 39 -2.39 15.56 -2.38
C LYS A 39 -0.88 15.40 -2.28
N SER A 40 -0.20 16.37 -1.64
CA SER A 40 1.26 16.47 -1.63
C SER A 40 1.91 15.54 -0.59
N SER A 41 1.22 15.19 0.50
CA SER A 41 1.70 14.25 1.54
C SER A 41 1.78 12.80 1.06
N ARG A 42 1.24 12.45 -0.11
CA ARG A 42 1.35 11.10 -0.71
C ARG A 42 2.71 10.86 -1.34
N GLY A 43 3.43 11.92 -1.70
CA GLY A 43 4.74 11.83 -2.35
C GLY A 43 5.92 11.94 -1.38
N PHE A 44 5.76 12.71 -0.30
CA PHE A 44 6.84 13.02 0.65
C PHE A 44 6.29 13.03 2.07
N THR A 45 6.91 12.25 2.95
CA THR A 45 6.64 12.30 4.39
C THR A 45 7.28 13.56 5.00
N SER A 46 6.87 13.94 6.21
CA SER A 46 7.47 15.08 6.91
C SER A 46 8.97 14.91 7.17
N GLU A 47 9.43 13.66 7.30
CA GLU A 47 10.82 13.30 7.57
C GLU A 47 11.70 13.43 6.33
N ASP A 48 11.10 13.34 5.13
CA ASP A 48 11.83 13.46 3.85
C ASP A 48 12.17 14.91 3.49
N ILE A 49 11.59 15.89 4.18
CA ILE A 49 11.83 17.32 3.93
C ILE A 49 12.84 17.84 4.93
N LEU A 50 14.04 18.15 4.43
CA LEU A 50 15.21 18.49 5.25
C LEU A 50 15.39 19.99 5.50
N GLU A 51 14.78 20.84 4.68
CA GLU A 51 15.01 22.29 4.72
C GLU A 51 13.69 23.06 4.74
N SER A 52 13.65 24.13 5.52
CA SER A 52 12.55 25.09 5.52
C SER A 52 12.56 25.98 4.29
N HIS A 53 11.38 26.40 3.83
CA HIS A 53 11.22 27.36 2.73
C HIS A 53 11.27 28.82 3.21
N LEU A 54 11.30 29.06 4.52
CA LEU A 54 11.37 30.38 5.13
C LEU A 54 12.81 30.76 5.49
N ASP A 55 13.06 32.06 5.65
CA ASP A 55 14.31 32.49 6.26
C ASP A 55 14.38 32.01 7.72
N PRO A 56 15.55 31.52 8.21
CA PRO A 56 15.68 31.00 9.56
C PRO A 56 15.16 31.93 10.66
N SER A 57 15.34 33.24 10.53
CA SER A 57 14.89 34.19 11.55
C SER A 57 13.36 34.26 11.63
N ASP A 58 12.69 34.32 10.48
CA ASP A 58 11.23 34.31 10.38
C ASP A 58 10.65 32.96 10.82
N ASP A 59 11.34 31.87 10.50
CA ASP A 59 10.89 30.53 10.84
C ASP A 59 10.98 30.26 12.35
N LEU A 60 12.09 30.68 12.98
CA LEU A 60 12.27 30.63 14.43
C LEU A 60 11.23 31.48 15.16
N LYS A 61 10.90 32.66 14.63
CA LYS A 61 9.82 33.50 15.17
C LYS A 61 8.48 32.77 15.13
N GLY A 62 8.13 32.17 13.99
CA GLY A 62 6.90 31.40 13.85
C GLY A 62 6.85 30.17 14.78
N ALA A 63 7.97 29.46 14.95
CA ALA A 63 8.07 28.35 15.88
C ALA A 63 7.89 28.78 17.34
N ARG A 64 8.48 29.92 17.73
CA ARG A 64 8.32 30.52 19.06
C ARG A 64 6.85 30.87 19.34
N GLU A 65 6.15 31.50 18.39
CA GLU A 65 4.72 31.83 18.54
C GLU A 65 3.86 30.57 18.74
N CYS A 66 4.14 29.50 18.00
CA CYS A 66 3.46 28.20 18.18
C CYS A 66 3.75 27.60 19.57
N LEU A 67 4.98 27.68 20.07
CA LEU A 67 5.37 27.18 21.40
C LEU A 67 4.70 27.95 22.55
N VAL A 68 4.50 29.27 22.40
CA VAL A 68 3.76 30.07 23.38
C VAL A 68 2.29 29.63 23.42
N LYS A 69 1.66 29.41 22.25
CA LYS A 69 0.27 28.91 22.18
C LYS A 69 0.12 27.53 22.82
N SER A 70 1.05 26.59 22.56
CA SER A 70 1.00 25.26 23.17
C SER A 70 1.25 25.32 24.68
N GLN A 71 2.08 26.24 25.19
CA GLN A 71 2.27 26.44 26.62
C GLN A 71 0.95 26.78 27.33
N SER A 72 0.16 27.71 26.77
CA SER A 72 -1.15 28.08 27.32
C SER A 72 -2.13 26.90 27.28
N ALA A 73 -2.13 26.11 26.20
CA ALA A 73 -2.97 24.93 26.08
C ALA A 73 -2.61 23.84 27.12
N ILE A 74 -1.31 23.60 27.34
CA ILE A 74 -0.82 22.67 28.38
C ILE A 74 -1.24 23.14 29.77
N ALA A 75 -1.14 24.43 30.06
CA ALA A 75 -1.59 24.98 31.34
C ALA A 75 -3.09 24.73 31.56
N GLY A 76 -3.93 24.95 30.54
CA GLY A 76 -5.36 24.62 30.60
C GLY A 76 -5.63 23.13 30.79
N LEU A 77 -4.85 22.25 30.15
CA LEU A 77 -4.96 20.79 30.33
C LEU A 77 -4.58 20.32 31.73
N LYS A 78 -3.65 21.01 32.41
CA LYS A 78 -3.30 20.74 33.81
C LYS A 78 -4.45 21.08 34.77
N THR A 79 -5.26 22.08 34.44
CA THR A 79 -6.43 22.47 35.26
C THR A 79 -7.67 21.64 34.94
N THR A 80 -7.91 21.33 33.67
CA THR A 80 -9.07 20.56 33.22
C THR A 80 -8.68 19.73 32.02
N TYR A 81 -8.69 18.41 32.18
CA TYR A 81 -8.31 17.51 31.10
C TYR A 81 -9.40 17.45 30.03
N GLU A 82 -9.07 17.90 28.82
CA GLU A 82 -9.91 17.74 27.64
C GLU A 82 -9.15 16.94 26.56
N LYS A 83 -9.66 15.74 26.23
CA LYS A 83 -9.00 14.82 25.30
C LYS A 83 -8.71 15.44 23.92
N ASN A 84 -9.62 16.24 23.37
CA ASN A 84 -9.43 16.86 22.06
C ASN A 84 -8.34 17.93 22.09
N LEU A 85 -8.32 18.75 23.15
CA LEU A 85 -7.28 19.75 23.37
C LEU A 85 -5.92 19.08 23.59
N TYR A 86 -5.87 17.97 24.33
CA TYR A 86 -4.67 17.14 24.50
C TYR A 86 -4.12 16.68 23.14
N LEU A 87 -4.96 15.99 22.34
CA LEU A 87 -4.53 15.43 21.06
C LEU A 87 -4.09 16.51 20.07
N ARG A 88 -4.77 17.66 20.06
CA ARG A 88 -4.39 18.80 19.21
C ARG A 88 -3.05 19.40 19.65
N THR A 89 -2.84 19.55 20.95
CA THR A 89 -1.61 20.12 21.52
C THR A 89 -0.42 19.18 21.30
N GLU A 90 -0.59 17.89 21.52
CA GLU A 90 0.42 16.86 21.20
C GLU A 90 0.81 16.88 19.72
N ASN A 91 -0.19 16.94 18.83
CA ASN A 91 0.05 17.01 17.39
C ASN A 91 0.79 18.30 16.97
N LEU A 92 0.46 19.44 17.58
CA LEU A 92 1.15 20.70 17.35
C LEU A 92 2.62 20.63 17.79
N LEU A 93 2.90 20.03 18.95
CA LEU A 93 4.28 19.85 19.43
C LEU A 93 5.10 18.93 18.50
N ASN A 94 4.51 17.86 17.98
CA ASN A 94 5.15 17.02 16.96
C ASN A 94 5.44 17.82 15.68
N HIS A 95 4.53 18.69 15.25
CA HIS A 95 4.76 19.57 14.11
C HIS A 95 5.90 20.58 14.36
N ILE A 96 5.94 21.21 15.55
CA ILE A 96 7.02 22.12 15.95
C ILE A 96 8.37 21.38 15.99
N TYR A 97 8.40 20.14 16.46
CA TYR A 97 9.62 19.31 16.45
C TYR A 97 10.21 19.21 15.06
N HIS A 98 9.42 18.75 14.07
CA HIS A 98 9.88 18.65 12.68
C HIS A 98 10.24 20.00 12.06
N ARG A 99 9.51 21.06 12.44
CA ARG A 99 9.82 22.42 11.99
C ARG A 99 11.20 22.87 12.48
N LEU A 100 11.51 22.74 13.76
CA LEU A 100 12.80 23.15 14.32
C LEU A 100 13.97 22.32 13.77
N THR A 101 13.77 21.03 13.45
CA THR A 101 14.83 20.19 12.86
C THR A 101 15.20 20.57 11.43
N ARG A 102 14.33 21.32 10.72
CA ARG A 102 14.55 21.78 9.33
C ARG A 102 15.22 23.15 9.25
N ILE A 103 15.32 23.86 10.37
CA ILE A 103 15.90 25.21 10.41
C ILE A 103 17.41 25.09 10.45
N THR A 104 18.08 25.56 9.40
CA THR A 104 19.53 25.74 9.39
C THR A 104 19.87 27.17 9.80
N PRO A 105 20.42 27.40 11.01
CA PRO A 105 20.70 28.75 11.50
C PRO A 105 21.78 29.43 10.63
N LYS A 106 21.58 30.70 10.30
CA LYS A 106 22.55 31.51 9.52
C LYS A 106 23.42 32.39 10.41
N SER A 107 22.92 32.76 11.60
CA SER A 107 23.63 33.62 12.56
C SER A 107 23.86 32.93 13.91
N PRO A 108 24.81 33.43 14.73
CA PRO A 108 24.97 32.99 16.12
C PRO A 108 23.72 33.24 16.97
N GLU A 109 22.98 34.30 16.66
CA GLU A 109 21.72 34.65 17.32
C GLU A 109 20.64 33.59 17.03
N ASP A 110 20.49 33.18 15.77
CA ASP A 110 19.59 32.09 15.37
C ASP A 110 19.97 30.77 16.03
N THR A 111 21.27 30.50 16.17
CA THR A 111 21.76 29.27 16.82
C THR A 111 21.40 29.24 18.31
N SER A 112 21.59 30.37 19.00
CA SER A 112 21.22 30.53 20.41
C SER A 112 19.71 30.38 20.59
N LEU A 113 18.93 31.02 19.71
CA LEU A 113 17.48 30.96 19.71
C LEU A 113 16.95 29.55 19.42
N LEU A 114 17.49 28.86 18.40
CA LEU A 114 17.13 27.48 18.09
C LEU A 114 17.40 26.55 19.27
N SER A 115 18.52 26.74 19.98
CA SER A 115 18.84 25.99 21.21
C SER A 115 17.82 26.25 22.32
N GLU A 116 17.44 27.51 22.54
CA GLU A 116 16.41 27.91 23.52
C GLU A 116 15.05 27.27 23.20
N LEU A 117 14.59 27.37 21.95
CA LEU A 117 13.30 26.81 21.52
C LEU A 117 13.28 25.28 21.62
N ASN A 118 14.38 24.60 21.29
CA ASN A 118 14.49 23.14 21.48
C ASN A 118 14.39 22.74 22.96
N LYS A 119 14.97 23.52 23.88
CA LYS A 119 14.81 23.28 25.33
C LYS A 119 13.35 23.45 25.75
N HIS A 120 12.69 24.51 25.31
CA HIS A 120 11.27 24.74 25.62
C HIS A 120 10.36 23.64 25.05
N LEU A 121 10.59 23.23 23.80
CA LEU A 121 9.86 22.13 23.17
C LEU A 121 10.00 20.83 23.96
N ASN A 122 11.22 20.48 24.38
CA ASN A 122 11.47 19.25 25.16
C ASN A 122 10.76 19.26 26.52
N ILE A 123 10.70 20.41 27.20
CA ILE A 123 9.94 20.57 28.44
C ILE A 123 8.44 20.35 28.18
N GLN A 124 7.88 21.00 27.16
CA GLN A 124 6.46 20.86 26.81
C GLN A 124 6.09 19.44 26.37
N LEU A 125 6.95 18.76 25.59
CA LEU A 125 6.77 17.36 25.21
C LEU A 125 6.79 16.42 26.41
N LYS A 126 7.57 16.72 27.45
CA LYS A 126 7.56 15.96 28.70
C LYS A 126 6.27 16.23 29.48
N ASP A 127 5.87 17.49 29.59
CA ASP A 127 4.65 17.90 30.29
C ASP A 127 3.39 17.28 29.67
N ILE A 128 3.25 17.31 28.34
CA ILE A 128 2.09 16.71 27.68
C ILE A 128 2.05 15.20 27.88
N LYS A 129 3.20 14.50 27.85
CA LYS A 129 3.26 13.06 28.09
C LYS A 129 2.85 12.69 29.52
N ASN A 130 3.20 13.51 30.50
CA ASN A 130 2.79 13.31 31.88
C ASN A 130 1.27 13.50 32.10
N LEU A 131 0.60 14.22 31.17
CA LEU A 131 -0.85 14.39 31.16
C LEU A 131 -1.58 13.32 30.36
N ALA A 132 -0.86 12.35 29.77
CA ALA A 132 -1.49 11.27 29.03
C ALA A 132 -2.44 10.49 29.96
N PRO A 133 -3.67 10.17 29.50
CA PRO A 133 -4.58 9.38 30.29
C PRO A 133 -3.91 8.04 30.54
N VAL A 134 -3.72 7.70 31.82
CA VAL A 134 -3.18 6.41 32.24
C VAL A 134 -3.98 5.33 31.52
N LYS A 135 -3.33 4.60 30.61
CA LYS A 135 -3.93 3.40 30.02
C LYS A 135 -4.19 2.48 31.20
N THR A 136 -5.45 2.30 31.60
CA THR A 136 -5.86 1.24 32.51
C THR A 136 -5.58 -0.09 31.80
N THR A 137 -4.35 -0.58 31.94
CA THR A 137 -3.95 -1.93 31.58
C THR A 137 -4.45 -2.88 32.66
N ALA A 138 -5.32 -3.80 32.25
CA ALA A 138 -5.58 -5.13 32.81
C ALA A 138 -5.74 -5.24 34.33
N LEU A 139 -7.00 -5.32 34.79
CA LEU A 139 -7.33 -6.11 35.97
C LEU A 139 -7.82 -7.48 35.51
N SER A 140 -7.12 -8.48 36.02
CA SER A 140 -7.35 -9.91 35.94
C SER A 140 -8.74 -10.31 36.43
N GLU A 141 -9.36 -11.20 35.66
CA GLU A 141 -10.35 -12.16 36.16
C GLU A 141 -9.66 -13.09 37.17
N GLU A 142 -10.12 -13.11 38.42
CA GLU A 142 -10.60 -14.30 39.12
C GLU A 142 -11.04 -13.98 40.57
N ASP A 143 -12.14 -14.65 40.95
CA ASP A 143 -12.66 -14.97 42.28
C ASP A 143 -13.07 -13.86 43.27
N VAL A 144 -14.39 -13.76 43.51
CA VAL A 144 -15.01 -14.12 44.81
C VAL A 144 -16.49 -14.49 44.60
N ARG A 145 -16.87 -15.67 45.09
CA ARG A 145 -18.25 -16.19 45.22
C ARG A 145 -19.02 -15.53 46.37
N ASP A 146 -20.33 -15.49 46.19
CA ASP A 146 -21.42 -15.47 47.20
C ASP A 146 -21.36 -14.45 48.35
N ASN A 147 -22.28 -13.50 48.32
CA ASN A 147 -23.30 -13.45 49.38
C ASN A 147 -24.56 -12.71 48.94
N LYS A 148 -25.70 -13.39 49.13
CA LYS A 148 -27.02 -12.77 49.26
C LYS A 148 -26.98 -11.77 50.41
N ASP A 149 -27.42 -10.54 50.16
CA ASP A 149 -28.62 -10.05 50.84
C ASP A 149 -29.14 -8.74 50.24
N SER A 150 -30.44 -8.79 49.94
CA SER A 150 -31.43 -7.74 49.83
C SER A 150 -30.99 -6.30 50.15
N ASN A 151 -30.97 -5.46 49.12
CA ASN A 151 -31.68 -4.19 49.20
C ASN A 151 -32.03 -3.70 47.79
N THR A 152 -33.34 -3.71 47.53
CA THR A 152 -34.00 -3.11 46.37
C THR A 152 -33.75 -1.61 46.34
N ALA A 153 -32.79 -1.19 45.52
CA ALA A 153 -32.77 0.12 44.91
C ALA A 153 -32.79 -0.10 43.39
N THR A 154 -33.98 -0.08 42.82
CA THR A 154 -34.19 0.02 41.38
C THR A 154 -33.58 1.33 40.88
N ASN A 155 -32.29 1.28 40.53
CA ASN A 155 -31.68 2.28 39.67
C ASN A 155 -32.27 2.08 38.27
N ILE A 156 -33.47 2.64 38.06
CA ILE A 156 -34.00 2.88 36.72
C ILE A 156 -33.10 3.96 36.12
N ALA A 157 -32.05 3.53 35.44
CA ALA A 157 -31.32 4.39 34.51
C ALA A 157 -32.28 4.74 33.38
N VAL A 158 -33.01 5.85 33.54
CA VAL A 158 -33.78 6.47 32.47
C VAL A 158 -32.77 7.05 31.49
N THR A 159 -32.26 6.23 30.58
CA THR A 159 -31.60 6.70 29.37
C THR A 159 -32.69 7.30 28.49
N CYS A 160 -32.73 8.63 28.46
CA CYS A 160 -33.60 9.36 27.56
C CYS A 160 -33.15 9.09 26.11
N ASP A 161 -33.80 8.12 25.45
CA ASP A 161 -33.62 7.68 24.05
C ASP A 161 -33.76 8.80 22.99
N ARG A 162 -34.09 10.03 23.41
CA ARG A 162 -34.32 11.18 22.52
C ARG A 162 -33.10 11.61 21.69
N GLY A 163 -31.89 11.11 22.00
CA GLY A 163 -30.66 11.42 21.25
C GLY A 163 -30.24 10.39 20.20
N ILE A 164 -30.82 9.18 20.18
CA ILE A 164 -30.34 8.11 19.29
C ILE A 164 -30.82 8.33 17.85
N SER A 165 -32.09 8.73 17.69
CA SER A 165 -32.73 8.91 16.37
C SER A 165 -32.10 10.04 15.54
N SER A 166 -31.63 11.12 16.17
CA SER A 166 -30.96 12.22 15.45
C SER A 166 -29.56 11.85 14.96
N ASP A 167 -28.83 11.02 15.70
CA ASP A 167 -27.49 10.57 15.31
C ASP A 167 -27.53 9.40 14.30
N LEU A 168 -28.60 8.61 14.28
CA LEU A 168 -28.84 7.56 13.27
C LEU A 168 -28.86 8.10 11.83
N PHE A 169 -29.25 9.37 11.61
CA PHE A 169 -29.18 10.01 10.30
C PHE A 169 -27.76 10.04 9.69
N LYS A 170 -26.71 9.90 10.52
CA LYS A 170 -25.31 9.85 10.06
C LYS A 170 -24.91 8.47 9.54
N LEU A 171 -25.71 7.43 9.78
CA LEU A 171 -25.46 6.04 9.39
C LEU A 171 -26.20 5.63 8.12
N LYS A 172 -26.64 6.56 7.27
CA LYS A 172 -27.42 6.18 6.08
C LYS A 172 -26.61 5.37 5.07
N PHE A 173 -27.21 4.30 4.56
CA PHE A 173 -26.65 3.44 3.52
C PHE A 173 -27.60 3.30 2.34
N ASP A 174 -27.11 3.61 1.13
CA ASP A 174 -27.90 3.60 -0.11
C ASP A 174 -27.59 2.39 -1.02
N GLY A 175 -26.62 1.55 -0.63
CA GLY A 175 -26.14 0.43 -1.44
C GLY A 175 -25.05 0.76 -2.46
N LYS A 176 -24.64 2.04 -2.61
CA LYS A 176 -23.58 2.45 -3.56
C LYS A 176 -22.20 2.53 -2.90
N THR A 177 -22.16 2.88 -1.62
CA THR A 177 -20.92 2.93 -0.85
C THR A 177 -20.43 1.53 -0.46
N CYS A 178 -19.14 1.41 -0.10
CA CYS A 178 -18.57 0.15 0.38
C CYS A 178 -19.34 -0.37 1.60
N VAL A 179 -20.00 -1.53 1.46
CA VAL A 179 -20.77 -2.20 2.52
C VAL A 179 -19.93 -2.35 3.80
N ARG A 180 -18.65 -2.71 3.68
CA ARG A 180 -17.76 -2.89 4.83
C ARG A 180 -17.53 -1.60 5.61
N SER A 181 -17.19 -0.51 4.92
CA SER A 181 -16.98 0.79 5.58
C SER A 181 -18.25 1.29 6.26
N PHE A 182 -19.42 0.86 5.78
CA PHE A 182 -20.68 1.10 6.45
C PHE A 182 -20.86 0.22 7.70
N ILE A 183 -20.62 -1.09 7.62
CA ILE A 183 -20.65 -2.00 8.78
C ILE A 183 -19.70 -1.54 9.89
N GLU A 184 -18.45 -1.20 9.56
CA GLU A 184 -17.46 -0.70 10.52
C GLU A 184 -17.96 0.57 11.24
N LYS A 185 -18.58 1.51 10.52
CA LYS A 185 -19.19 2.71 11.13
C LYS A 185 -20.35 2.37 12.05
N VAL A 186 -21.18 1.38 11.70
CA VAL A 186 -22.29 0.94 12.55
C VAL A 186 -21.75 0.27 13.81
N GLU A 187 -20.74 -0.60 13.71
CA GLU A 187 -20.11 -1.22 14.88
C GLU A 187 -19.44 -0.19 15.80
N GLU A 188 -18.73 0.78 15.23
CA GLU A 188 -18.16 1.90 16.00
C GLU A 188 -19.25 2.69 16.71
N PHE A 189 -20.39 2.91 16.06
CA PHE A 189 -21.54 3.59 16.65
C PHE A 189 -22.18 2.78 17.78
N ILE A 190 -22.40 1.48 17.57
CA ILE A 190 -22.90 0.52 18.57
C ILE A 190 -22.02 0.58 19.82
N LYS A 191 -20.70 0.45 19.64
CA LYS A 191 -19.71 0.52 20.72
C LYS A 191 -19.69 1.88 21.42
N ALA A 192 -19.72 2.98 20.66
CA ALA A 192 -19.64 4.33 21.21
C ALA A 192 -20.90 4.72 22.01
N ARG A 193 -22.05 4.14 21.68
CA ARG A 193 -23.34 4.45 22.35
C ARG A 193 -23.84 3.35 23.28
N ASN A 194 -23.10 2.24 23.39
CA ASN A 194 -23.47 1.08 24.18
C ASN A 194 -24.90 0.59 23.87
N ILE A 195 -25.22 0.49 22.58
CA ILE A 195 -26.52 0.03 22.07
C ILE A 195 -26.39 -1.47 21.74
N SER A 196 -27.44 -2.27 21.95
CA SER A 196 -27.43 -3.68 21.53
C SER A 196 -27.63 -3.83 20.02
N SER A 197 -27.06 -4.89 19.42
CA SER A 197 -27.25 -5.22 18.00
C SER A 197 -28.73 -5.32 17.62
N ASP A 198 -29.57 -5.94 18.46
CA ASP A 198 -31.01 -6.08 18.23
C ASP A 198 -31.72 -4.73 18.15
N LYS A 199 -31.30 -3.77 18.99
CA LYS A 199 -31.86 -2.41 18.98
C LYS A 199 -31.49 -1.71 17.67
N VAL A 200 -30.28 -1.91 17.13
CA VAL A 200 -29.89 -1.38 15.81
C VAL A 200 -30.68 -2.03 14.68
N LEU A 201 -30.92 -3.35 14.74
CA LEU A 201 -31.76 -4.04 13.79
C LEU A 201 -33.19 -3.46 13.75
N SER A 202 -33.75 -3.07 14.90
CA SER A 202 -35.07 -2.43 14.93
C SER A 202 -35.09 -1.05 14.22
N PHE A 203 -33.94 -0.37 14.12
CA PHE A 203 -33.76 0.86 13.35
C PHE A 203 -33.28 0.65 11.91
N ALA A 204 -33.11 -0.60 11.45
CA ALA A 204 -32.55 -0.89 10.13
C ALA A 204 -33.33 -0.22 8.98
N ALA A 205 -34.66 -0.08 9.10
CA ALA A 205 -35.49 0.61 8.12
C ALA A 205 -35.23 2.13 8.02
N GLU A 206 -34.65 2.76 9.06
CA GLU A 206 -34.25 4.17 9.07
C GLU A 206 -32.81 4.37 8.56
N ILE A 207 -31.95 3.36 8.81
CA ILE A 207 -30.55 3.33 8.41
C ILE A 207 -30.43 3.08 6.90
N PHE A 208 -31.21 2.13 6.36
CA PHE A 208 -31.20 1.84 4.94
C PHE A 208 -32.03 2.83 4.13
N THR A 209 -31.52 3.20 2.97
CA THR A 209 -32.15 4.13 2.02
C THR A 209 -32.12 3.57 0.60
N GLU A 210 -33.00 4.08 -0.26
CA GLU A 210 -33.08 3.70 -1.68
C GLU A 210 -33.13 2.16 -1.89
N ASN A 211 -32.28 1.64 -2.77
CA ASN A 211 -32.23 0.22 -3.14
C ASN A 211 -31.91 -0.69 -1.94
N ALA A 212 -31.07 -0.22 -1.00
CA ALA A 212 -30.74 -0.99 0.20
C ALA A 212 -31.97 -1.19 1.11
N LEU A 213 -32.87 -0.20 1.18
CA LEU A 213 -34.10 -0.31 1.95
C LEU A 213 -35.07 -1.33 1.33
N HIS A 214 -35.18 -1.34 0.00
CA HIS A 214 -36.00 -2.34 -0.71
C HIS A 214 -35.47 -3.76 -0.47
N TRP A 215 -34.15 -3.94 -0.54
CA TRP A 215 -33.50 -5.20 -0.22
C TRP A 215 -33.78 -5.63 1.22
N PHE A 216 -33.57 -4.76 2.21
CA PHE A 216 -33.82 -5.09 3.63
C PHE A 216 -35.27 -5.52 3.86
N ARG A 217 -36.24 -4.79 3.29
CA ARG A 217 -37.66 -5.15 3.39
C ARG A 217 -37.99 -6.54 2.83
N SER A 218 -37.25 -7.01 1.82
CA SER A 218 -37.48 -8.32 1.22
C SER A 218 -36.96 -9.50 2.06
N ILE A 219 -35.98 -9.24 2.94
CA ILE A 219 -35.34 -10.27 3.79
C ILE A 219 -35.67 -10.08 5.28
N ARG A 220 -36.44 -9.05 5.64
CA ARG A 220 -36.71 -8.65 7.03
C ARG A 220 -37.24 -9.80 7.87
N ASP A 221 -38.14 -10.61 7.32
CA ASP A 221 -38.78 -11.70 8.06
C ASP A 221 -37.88 -12.95 8.17
N THR A 222 -36.75 -12.97 7.45
CA THR A 222 -35.78 -14.07 7.46
C THR A 222 -34.58 -13.82 8.37
N VAL A 223 -34.33 -12.56 8.74
CA VAL A 223 -33.15 -12.14 9.48
C VAL A 223 -33.53 -11.78 10.92
N ASN A 224 -32.94 -12.47 11.90
CA ASN A 224 -33.26 -12.28 13.32
C ASN A 224 -32.18 -11.50 14.09
N SER A 225 -30.99 -11.35 13.51
CA SER A 225 -29.87 -10.65 14.13
C SER A 225 -29.20 -9.67 13.17
N TRP A 226 -28.52 -8.65 13.69
CA TRP A 226 -27.78 -7.70 12.86
C TRP A 226 -26.63 -8.39 12.10
N GLU A 227 -26.08 -9.44 12.71
CA GLU A 227 -24.98 -10.24 12.20
C GLU A 227 -25.42 -11.10 11.00
N GLU A 228 -26.64 -11.64 11.01
CA GLU A 228 -27.22 -12.39 9.88
C GLU A 228 -27.51 -11.52 8.65
N LEU A 229 -27.66 -10.21 8.85
CA LEU A 229 -28.01 -9.25 7.80
C LEU A 229 -26.90 -9.14 6.73
N PHE A 230 -25.66 -9.45 7.10
CA PHE A 230 -24.52 -9.33 6.20
C PHE A 230 -23.84 -10.67 5.98
N ASP A 231 -24.05 -11.25 4.80
CA ASP A 231 -23.26 -12.39 4.31
C ASP A 231 -21.85 -11.96 3.83
N TYR A 232 -21.18 -11.17 4.69
CA TYR A 232 -19.89 -10.58 4.41
C TYR A 232 -18.80 -11.64 4.39
N ASP A 233 -18.84 -12.56 5.36
CA ASP A 233 -17.84 -13.60 5.53
C ASP A 233 -17.82 -14.56 4.35
N TYR A 234 -18.98 -14.97 3.81
CA TYR A 234 -19.03 -15.84 2.63
C TYR A 234 -18.39 -15.17 1.40
N ARG A 235 -18.76 -13.90 1.14
CA ARG A 235 -18.19 -13.14 0.01
C ARG A 235 -16.70 -12.90 0.19
N LEU A 236 -16.26 -12.51 1.38
CA LEU A 236 -14.84 -12.30 1.69
C LEU A 236 -14.08 -13.63 1.59
N MET A 237 -14.65 -14.74 2.05
CA MET A 237 -14.04 -16.07 1.92
C MET A 237 -13.87 -16.47 0.46
N SER A 238 -14.87 -16.18 -0.39
CA SER A 238 -14.77 -16.39 -1.83
C SER A 238 -13.63 -15.56 -2.43
N GLU A 239 -13.50 -14.28 -2.02
CA GLU A 239 -12.41 -13.40 -2.46
C GLU A 239 -11.04 -13.90 -1.99
N ILE A 240 -10.92 -14.32 -0.72
CA ILE A 240 -9.71 -14.91 -0.13
C ILE A 240 -9.28 -16.15 -0.92
N ARG A 241 -10.22 -17.05 -1.23
CA ARG A 241 -9.94 -18.28 -2.00
C ARG A 241 -9.57 -17.99 -3.45
N ALA A 242 -10.12 -16.92 -4.05
CA ALA A 242 -9.80 -16.52 -5.42
C ALA A 242 -8.50 -15.69 -5.54
N ARG A 243 -7.97 -15.16 -4.43
CA ARG A 243 -6.82 -14.26 -4.45
C ARG A 243 -5.51 -15.03 -4.63
N SER A 244 -5.03 -15.10 -5.88
CA SER A 244 -3.69 -15.60 -6.23
C SER A 244 -2.61 -14.53 -6.07
N GLN A 245 -1.38 -14.89 -5.72
CA GLN A 245 -0.23 -13.97 -5.64
C GLN A 245 0.10 -13.33 -7.00
N GLY A 246 0.31 -11.99 -7.02
CA GLY A 246 0.63 -11.22 -8.23
C GLY A 246 2.07 -11.36 -8.72
N GLU A 247 2.33 -11.06 -10.00
CA GLU A 247 3.66 -11.22 -10.62
C GLU A 247 4.76 -10.34 -9.98
N CYS A 248 4.41 -9.11 -9.60
CA CYS A 248 5.32 -8.16 -8.94
C CYS A 248 5.21 -8.18 -7.41
N GLU A 249 4.39 -9.08 -6.86
CA GLU A 249 4.13 -9.17 -5.43
C GLU A 249 5.12 -10.15 -4.78
N ASN A 250 5.99 -9.65 -3.90
CA ASN A 250 6.87 -10.53 -3.13
C ASN A 250 6.07 -11.32 -2.09
N ILE A 251 6.63 -12.42 -1.59
CA ILE A 251 5.92 -13.31 -0.67
C ILE A 251 5.49 -12.60 0.61
N THR A 252 6.31 -11.68 1.12
CA THR A 252 6.03 -10.99 2.39
C THR A 252 4.79 -10.12 2.26
N ILE A 253 4.69 -9.33 1.19
CA ILE A 253 3.55 -8.46 0.90
C ILE A 253 2.29 -9.30 0.69
N TYR A 254 2.37 -10.37 -0.10
CA TYR A 254 1.25 -11.27 -0.32
C TYR A 254 0.71 -11.85 0.99
N LEU A 255 1.59 -12.42 1.82
CA LEU A 255 1.19 -13.00 3.12
C LEU A 255 0.62 -11.94 4.07
N SER A 256 1.15 -10.72 4.07
CA SER A 256 0.60 -9.61 4.86
C SER A 256 -0.81 -9.24 4.42
N ILE A 257 -1.06 -9.15 3.11
CA ILE A 257 -2.41 -8.85 2.58
C ILE A 257 -3.37 -9.98 2.92
N MET A 258 -2.99 -11.23 2.69
CA MET A 258 -3.81 -12.39 3.03
C MET A 258 -4.12 -12.46 4.53
N HIS A 259 -3.14 -12.18 5.38
CA HIS A 259 -3.35 -12.08 6.83
C HIS A 259 -4.39 -10.99 7.18
N CYS A 260 -4.30 -9.82 6.54
CA CYS A 260 -5.30 -8.76 6.71
C CYS A 260 -6.69 -9.16 6.20
N MET A 261 -6.81 -10.04 5.19
CA MET A 261 -8.11 -10.57 4.75
C MET A 261 -8.64 -11.62 5.73
N PHE A 262 -7.79 -12.50 6.26
CA PHE A 262 -8.20 -13.48 7.26
C PHE A 262 -8.65 -12.84 8.57
N SER A 263 -7.98 -11.78 9.03
CA SER A 263 -8.33 -11.07 10.28
C SER A 263 -9.66 -10.32 10.21
N ARG A 264 -10.22 -10.21 9.00
CA ARG A 264 -11.47 -9.50 8.72
C ARG A 264 -12.70 -10.40 8.73
N LEU A 265 -12.50 -11.71 8.82
CA LEU A 265 -13.57 -12.68 9.00
C LEU A 265 -14.08 -12.62 10.44
N SER A 266 -15.38 -12.78 10.63
CA SER A 266 -15.98 -12.84 11.98
C SER A 266 -15.44 -14.04 12.77
N ARG A 267 -15.27 -15.17 12.10
CA ARG A 267 -14.64 -16.38 12.66
C ARG A 267 -13.21 -16.50 12.15
N THR A 268 -12.26 -16.59 13.07
CA THR A 268 -10.87 -16.86 12.73
C THR A 268 -10.74 -18.25 12.12
N LEU A 269 -10.15 -18.33 10.93
CA LEU A 269 -9.81 -19.62 10.34
C LEU A 269 -8.68 -20.29 11.14
N PRO A 270 -8.69 -21.63 11.27
CA PRO A 270 -7.58 -22.36 11.82
C PRO A 270 -6.35 -22.24 10.89
N GLU A 271 -5.16 -22.42 11.45
CA GLU A 271 -3.91 -22.11 10.74
C GLU A 271 -3.64 -23.04 9.55
N ASP A 272 -4.04 -24.29 9.67
CA ASP A 272 -3.98 -25.32 8.61
C ASP A 272 -4.84 -24.93 7.40
N GLU A 273 -6.09 -24.51 7.60
CA GLU A 273 -6.96 -24.04 6.50
C GLU A 273 -6.38 -22.78 5.83
N LYS A 274 -5.85 -21.83 6.63
CA LYS A 274 -5.17 -20.65 6.06
C LYS A 274 -3.99 -21.07 5.20
N LEU A 275 -3.20 -22.02 5.70
CA LEU A 275 -2.02 -22.51 5.01
C LEU A 275 -2.37 -23.23 3.71
N GLU A 276 -3.42 -24.05 3.71
CA GLU A 276 -3.92 -24.73 2.50
C GLU A 276 -4.30 -23.72 1.42
N ILE A 277 -5.09 -22.70 1.77
CA ILE A 277 -5.47 -21.61 0.86
C ILE A 277 -4.23 -20.90 0.32
N LEU A 278 -3.29 -20.55 1.21
CA LEU A 278 -2.06 -19.85 0.83
C LEU A 278 -1.20 -20.67 -0.12
N LEU A 279 -1.01 -21.97 0.15
CA LEU A 279 -0.24 -22.89 -0.68
C LEU A 279 -0.88 -23.11 -2.05
N HIS A 280 -2.21 -23.12 -2.13
CA HIS A 280 -2.92 -23.22 -3.41
C HIS A 280 -2.75 -21.96 -4.27
N ASN A 281 -2.76 -20.79 -3.63
CA ASN A 281 -2.80 -19.48 -4.31
C ASN A 281 -1.44 -18.80 -4.49
N ILE A 282 -0.36 -19.36 -3.93
CA ILE A 282 1.00 -18.87 -4.13
C ILE A 282 1.46 -19.13 -5.57
N ARG A 283 2.43 -18.34 -6.06
CA ARG A 283 2.93 -18.53 -7.42
C ARG A 283 3.61 -19.90 -7.60
N PRO A 284 3.44 -20.55 -8.77
CA PRO A 284 4.09 -21.84 -9.06
C PRO A 284 5.62 -21.82 -9.01
N CYS A 285 6.28 -20.65 -9.10
CA CYS A 285 7.74 -20.56 -9.03
C CYS A 285 8.31 -21.05 -7.68
N TYR A 286 7.52 -21.03 -6.61
CA TYR A 286 7.92 -21.56 -5.31
C TYR A 286 7.75 -23.09 -5.21
N ALA A 287 7.06 -23.74 -6.15
CA ALA A 287 6.70 -25.16 -6.06
C ALA A 287 7.91 -26.07 -5.82
N ASN A 288 9.02 -25.86 -6.55
CA ASN A 288 10.24 -26.65 -6.36
C ASN A 288 10.87 -26.45 -4.97
N THR A 289 10.82 -25.25 -4.41
CA THR A 289 11.33 -25.00 -3.06
C THR A 289 10.44 -25.65 -2.01
N LEU A 290 9.12 -25.54 -2.19
CA LEU A 290 8.14 -26.06 -1.24
C LEU A 290 8.08 -27.60 -1.26
N ALA A 291 8.21 -28.22 -2.43
CA ALA A 291 8.24 -29.68 -2.56
C ALA A 291 9.46 -30.33 -1.89
N ASN A 292 10.57 -29.60 -1.79
CA ASN A 292 11.80 -30.07 -1.15
C ASN A 292 11.90 -29.65 0.33
N ALA A 293 10.96 -28.84 0.82
CA ALA A 293 10.94 -28.41 2.21
C ALA A 293 10.39 -29.53 3.12
N PRO A 294 10.84 -29.61 4.39
CA PRO A 294 10.15 -30.41 5.38
C PRO A 294 8.71 -29.90 5.55
N GLU A 295 7.82 -30.77 6.03
CA GLU A 295 6.39 -30.50 6.21
C GLU A 295 6.14 -29.10 6.81
N ILE A 296 5.48 -28.24 6.03
CA ILE A 296 5.19 -26.87 6.43
C ILE A 296 3.89 -26.89 7.22
N LYS A 297 3.95 -26.58 8.52
CA LYS A 297 2.78 -26.57 9.42
C LYS A 297 2.31 -25.18 9.80
N THR A 298 3.14 -24.16 9.57
CA THR A 298 2.87 -22.79 10.00
C THR A 298 3.09 -21.80 8.88
N ILE A 299 2.38 -20.68 8.94
CA ILE A 299 2.52 -19.59 7.96
C ILE A 299 3.92 -18.97 8.03
N ASP A 300 4.54 -18.97 9.20
CA ASP A 300 5.90 -18.46 9.40
C ASP A 300 6.96 -19.37 8.77
N ALA A 301 6.76 -20.69 8.81
CA ALA A 301 7.62 -21.63 8.09
C ALA A 301 7.53 -21.40 6.58
N LEU A 302 6.31 -21.24 6.03
CA LEU A 302 6.08 -20.89 4.62
C LEU A 302 6.81 -19.59 4.26
N ARG A 303 6.61 -18.54 5.05
CA ARG A 303 7.26 -17.23 4.84
C ARG A 303 8.78 -17.38 4.77
N SER A 304 9.36 -18.12 5.71
CA SER A 304 10.81 -18.30 5.81
C SER A 304 11.38 -19.03 4.59
N GLN A 305 10.73 -20.10 4.13
CA GLN A 305 11.17 -20.87 2.96
C GLN A 305 11.10 -20.05 1.67
N CYS A 306 9.96 -19.41 1.41
CA CYS A 306 9.78 -18.60 0.21
C CYS A 306 10.71 -17.38 0.19
N ARG A 307 10.95 -16.74 1.34
CA ARG A 307 11.87 -15.60 1.44
C ARG A 307 13.32 -16.03 1.21
N ASN A 308 13.71 -17.21 1.68
CA ASN A 308 15.02 -17.78 1.36
C ASN A 308 15.18 -18.05 -0.15
N PHE A 309 14.12 -18.55 -0.80
CA PHE A 309 14.10 -18.70 -2.27
C PHE A 309 14.27 -17.36 -2.99
N GLU A 310 13.54 -16.31 -2.59
CA GLU A 310 13.69 -14.98 -3.18
C GLU A 310 15.10 -14.42 -3.00
N ASN A 311 15.70 -14.60 -1.82
CA ASN A 311 17.08 -14.22 -1.55
C ASN A 311 18.07 -15.00 -2.44
N TYR A 312 17.83 -16.30 -2.66
CA TYR A 312 18.62 -17.11 -3.56
C TYR A 312 18.50 -16.64 -5.02
N GLN A 313 17.28 -16.37 -5.50
CA GLN A 313 17.05 -15.79 -6.83
C GLN A 313 17.76 -14.45 -7.00
N SER A 314 17.71 -13.58 -5.99
CA SER A 314 18.43 -12.30 -6.02
C SER A 314 19.96 -12.48 -6.06
N ARG A 315 20.50 -13.50 -5.37
CA ARG A 315 21.95 -13.80 -5.44
C ARG A 315 22.34 -14.36 -6.79
N LEU A 316 21.50 -15.21 -7.39
CA LEU A 316 21.72 -15.74 -8.74
C LEU A 316 21.69 -14.64 -9.80
N SER A 317 20.75 -13.69 -9.71
CA SER A 317 20.68 -12.60 -10.69
C SER A 317 21.85 -11.62 -10.58
N GLN A 318 22.39 -11.47 -9.37
CA GLN A 318 23.59 -10.65 -9.12
C GLN A 318 24.90 -11.39 -9.37
N PHE A 319 24.88 -12.72 -9.49
CA PHE A 319 26.07 -13.52 -9.72
C PHE A 319 26.73 -13.12 -11.03
N ARG A 320 28.01 -12.78 -10.95
CA ARG A 320 28.86 -12.54 -12.12
C ARG A 320 30.01 -13.53 -12.06
N GLU A 321 30.29 -14.16 -13.20
CA GLU A 321 31.49 -14.96 -13.34
C GLU A 321 32.72 -14.08 -13.01
N PRO A 322 33.78 -14.67 -12.41
CA PRO A 322 35.01 -13.94 -12.18
C PRO A 322 35.50 -13.25 -13.46
N PRO A 323 36.01 -12.01 -13.37
CA PRO A 323 36.53 -11.32 -14.55
C PRO A 323 37.66 -12.15 -15.18
N ARG A 324 37.72 -12.14 -16.51
CA ARG A 324 38.82 -12.79 -17.24
C ARG A 324 40.14 -12.13 -16.88
N VAL A 325 41.21 -12.92 -16.89
CA VAL A 325 42.57 -12.41 -16.71
C VAL A 325 42.85 -11.35 -17.77
N THR A 326 43.27 -10.16 -17.35
CA THR A 326 43.70 -9.05 -18.21
C THR A 326 45.15 -8.70 -17.92
N ALA A 327 45.78 -7.89 -18.78
CA ALA A 327 47.14 -7.39 -18.53
C ALA A 327 47.25 -6.54 -17.24
N GLU A 328 46.13 -6.01 -16.74
CA GLU A 328 46.04 -5.22 -15.52
C GLU A 328 45.72 -6.08 -14.27
N THR A 329 45.52 -7.39 -14.44
CA THR A 329 45.26 -8.28 -13.32
C THR A 329 46.52 -8.45 -12.48
N LEU A 330 46.50 -7.93 -11.24
CA LEU A 330 47.66 -7.88 -10.35
C LEU A 330 48.26 -9.26 -9.99
N ALA A 331 47.45 -10.32 -10.04
CA ALA A 331 47.87 -11.68 -9.70
C ALA A 331 47.22 -12.70 -10.65
N PRO A 332 47.69 -12.80 -11.90
CA PRO A 332 47.08 -13.62 -12.95
C PRO A 332 47.10 -15.13 -12.66
N GLU A 333 48.01 -15.60 -11.81
CA GLU A 333 48.14 -17.00 -11.40
C GLU A 333 46.97 -17.49 -10.51
N PHE A 334 46.29 -16.58 -9.80
CA PHE A 334 45.11 -16.89 -8.99
C PHE A 334 43.79 -16.60 -9.71
N ALA A 335 43.86 -16.01 -10.91
CA ALA A 335 42.67 -15.66 -11.65
C ALA A 335 42.02 -16.89 -12.29
N TYR A 336 40.70 -16.85 -12.47
CA TYR A 336 39.94 -17.97 -13.03
C TYR A 336 40.37 -18.25 -14.48
N ASN A 337 41.07 -19.36 -14.68
CA ASN A 337 41.44 -19.86 -15.99
C ASN A 337 40.38 -20.87 -16.45
N LYS A 338 39.48 -20.45 -17.34
CA LYS A 338 38.55 -21.38 -17.98
C LYS A 338 39.38 -22.46 -18.69
N PRO A 339 39.20 -23.75 -18.37
CA PRO A 339 39.98 -24.80 -19.01
C PRO A 339 39.75 -24.71 -20.52
N SER A 340 40.83 -24.46 -21.25
CA SER A 340 40.84 -24.52 -22.71
C SER A 340 40.32 -25.90 -23.07
N THR A 341 39.12 -25.97 -23.64
CA THR A 341 38.66 -27.16 -24.36
C THR A 341 39.43 -27.26 -25.67
N SER A 342 40.76 -27.37 -25.59
CA SER A 342 41.62 -27.79 -26.68
C SER A 342 41.51 -29.31 -26.78
N LYS A 343 40.38 -29.77 -27.32
CA LYS A 343 40.36 -30.96 -28.17
C LYS A 343 40.10 -30.50 -29.59
N THR A 344 41.16 -30.01 -30.23
CA THR A 344 41.30 -30.10 -31.67
C THR A 344 41.27 -31.60 -32.01
N TYR A 345 40.09 -32.14 -32.29
CA TYR A 345 40.00 -33.39 -33.03
C TYR A 345 40.54 -33.06 -34.42
N ASN A 346 41.78 -33.48 -34.65
CA ASN A 346 42.47 -33.32 -35.91
C ASN A 346 41.72 -34.18 -36.93
N ASN A 347 41.00 -33.50 -37.81
CA ASN A 347 40.30 -34.10 -38.92
C ASN A 347 41.34 -34.37 -40.02
N ASN A 348 41.72 -35.64 -40.20
CA ASN A 348 42.10 -36.23 -41.50
C ASN A 348 42.61 -37.68 -41.34
N ASN A 349 41.77 -38.67 -41.66
CA ASN A 349 42.02 -39.52 -42.83
C ASN A 349 40.88 -40.51 -43.11
N ASN A 350 40.58 -40.64 -44.40
CA ASN A 350 39.67 -41.61 -45.01
C ASN A 350 40.15 -43.06 -44.80
N ASN A 351 39.23 -43.93 -44.35
CA ASN A 351 38.78 -45.17 -45.00
C ASN A 351 38.43 -46.31 -44.02
N MET A 352 37.42 -47.10 -44.43
CA MET A 352 37.26 -48.52 -44.12
C MET A 352 36.87 -48.93 -42.69
N TYR A 353 35.56 -49.05 -42.43
CA TYR A 353 34.81 -50.33 -42.31
C TYR A 353 33.46 -50.06 -41.63
N LYS A 354 32.36 -50.47 -42.28
CA LYS A 354 31.05 -50.66 -41.63
C LYS A 354 31.13 -51.85 -40.66
N PRO A 355 30.39 -51.84 -39.54
CA PRO A 355 29.16 -52.64 -39.54
C PRO A 355 27.95 -52.04 -38.81
N ASN A 356 26.80 -52.33 -39.42
CA ASN A 356 25.41 -52.52 -38.97
C ASN A 356 24.93 -52.30 -37.52
N ASN A 357 23.73 -51.70 -37.48
CA ASN A 357 22.52 -52.04 -36.68
C ASN A 357 22.58 -52.04 -35.15
N TYR A 358 21.73 -51.27 -34.47
CA TYR A 358 20.33 -51.63 -34.12
C TYR A 358 19.66 -50.57 -33.21
N MET A 359 18.36 -50.31 -33.47
CA MET A 359 17.28 -49.75 -32.62
C MET A 359 17.31 -48.24 -32.25
N LYS A 360 16.40 -47.41 -32.79
CA LYS A 360 14.96 -47.18 -32.41
C LYS A 360 14.83 -46.50 -31.03
N GLN A 361 14.00 -45.50 -30.74
CA GLN A 361 12.76 -44.89 -31.29
C GLN A 361 12.46 -43.71 -30.31
N ASN A 362 11.85 -42.57 -30.60
CA ASN A 362 10.57 -42.29 -31.25
C ASN A 362 10.50 -40.81 -31.69
N ASP A 363 10.12 -40.60 -32.94
CA ASP A 363 9.49 -39.39 -33.45
C ASP A 363 7.96 -39.52 -33.35
N TYR A 364 7.28 -38.41 -33.07
CA TYR A 364 5.88 -38.19 -33.46
C TYR A 364 5.80 -36.97 -34.42
N PRO A 365 4.84 -36.95 -35.36
CA PRO A 365 5.04 -36.35 -36.67
C PRO A 365 4.57 -34.89 -36.76
N LYS A 366 5.35 -34.06 -37.46
CA LYS A 366 4.87 -32.81 -38.06
C LYS A 366 4.29 -33.13 -39.44
N THR A 367 2.97 -33.04 -39.56
CA THR A 367 2.27 -32.98 -40.83
C THR A 367 2.41 -31.58 -41.43
N ASN A 368 3.02 -31.52 -42.61
CA ASN A 368 2.92 -30.39 -43.52
C ASN A 368 1.54 -30.38 -44.16
N ASN A 369 0.78 -29.30 -43.98
CA ASN A 369 -0.27 -28.93 -44.93
C ASN A 369 -0.05 -27.49 -45.37
N ASN A 370 0.27 -27.38 -46.65
CA ASN A 370 0.44 -26.17 -47.40
C ASN A 370 -0.95 -25.72 -47.87
N THR A 371 -1.48 -24.62 -47.33
CA THR A 371 -2.58 -23.89 -47.97
C THR A 371 -2.32 -22.39 -47.89
N ASN A 372 -2.38 -21.76 -49.05
CA ASN A 372 -2.26 -20.34 -49.28
C ASN A 372 -3.28 -19.55 -48.45
N TYR A 373 -2.81 -18.60 -47.64
CA TYR A 373 -3.57 -17.41 -47.28
C TYR A 373 -2.65 -16.18 -47.26
N THR A 374 -3.07 -15.21 -48.06
CA THR A 374 -2.56 -13.84 -48.16
C THR A 374 -2.89 -13.02 -46.90
N ASN A 375 -1.99 -12.08 -46.57
CA ASN A 375 -2.16 -10.85 -45.79
C ASN A 375 -2.02 -10.87 -44.25
N ALA A 376 -1.42 -9.75 -43.79
CA ALA A 376 -1.34 -9.18 -42.44
C ALA A 376 -0.21 -9.67 -41.51
N ILE A 377 0.92 -8.94 -41.55
CA ILE A 377 1.86 -8.86 -40.42
C ILE A 377 1.16 -8.05 -39.32
N GLU A 378 0.61 -8.73 -38.33
CA GLU A 378 0.06 -8.12 -37.13
C GLU A 378 1.19 -7.55 -36.26
N ALA A 379 1.04 -6.27 -35.92
CA ALA A 379 1.96 -5.53 -35.07
C ALA A 379 1.83 -5.99 -33.60
N LEU A 380 2.90 -6.59 -33.07
CA LEU A 380 3.05 -6.86 -31.63
C LEU A 380 3.00 -5.54 -30.83
N PRO A 381 2.26 -5.48 -29.71
CA PRO A 381 2.22 -4.30 -28.84
C PRO A 381 3.57 -4.06 -28.16
N VAL A 382 4.11 -2.86 -28.32
CA VAL A 382 5.35 -2.42 -27.69
C VAL A 382 5.03 -1.85 -26.30
N HIS A 383 5.29 -2.61 -25.24
CA HIS A 383 5.39 -2.07 -23.89
C HIS A 383 6.82 -1.56 -23.62
N PRO A 384 7.00 -0.46 -22.86
CA PRO A 384 8.30 -0.05 -22.35
C PRO A 384 8.77 -1.05 -21.26
N ILE A 385 9.47 -2.06 -21.76
CA ILE A 385 10.53 -2.94 -21.24
C ILE A 385 10.71 -3.17 -19.73
N ALA A 386 10.76 -4.47 -19.46
CA ALA A 386 11.32 -5.19 -18.33
C ALA A 386 12.62 -4.61 -17.75
N LYS A 387 12.73 -4.71 -16.43
CA LYS A 387 13.98 -4.44 -15.70
C LYS A 387 15.00 -5.53 -16.05
N SER A 388 16.16 -5.15 -16.57
CA SER A 388 17.37 -5.98 -16.54
C SER A 388 18.38 -5.40 -15.55
N ASP A 389 19.05 -6.27 -14.83
CA ASP A 389 19.96 -6.00 -13.72
C ASP A 389 21.18 -5.15 -14.10
N GLY A 390 21.44 -4.07 -13.34
CA GLY A 390 22.79 -3.55 -13.06
C GLY A 390 23.62 -2.92 -14.20
N GLY A 391 23.04 -2.55 -15.34
CA GLY A 391 23.73 -1.80 -16.41
C GLY A 391 23.15 -0.40 -16.58
N VAL A 392 24.00 0.60 -16.88
CA VAL A 392 23.56 1.95 -17.30
C VAL A 392 22.44 1.81 -18.31
N ARG A 393 21.22 2.27 -17.97
CA ARG A 393 20.05 2.18 -18.85
C ARG A 393 20.34 2.96 -20.13
N LEU A 394 20.73 2.25 -21.18
CA LEU A 394 20.83 2.88 -22.48
C LEU A 394 19.41 3.28 -22.91
N PRO A 395 19.21 4.54 -23.32
CA PRO A 395 17.90 5.00 -23.72
C PRO A 395 17.36 4.18 -24.90
N PHE A 396 16.07 3.82 -24.84
CA PHE A 396 15.35 3.21 -25.95
C PHE A 396 14.95 4.29 -26.95
N CYS A 397 15.25 4.10 -28.24
CA CYS A 397 14.80 4.97 -29.30
C CYS A 397 13.52 4.42 -29.95
N PRO A 398 12.34 5.05 -29.73
CA PRO A 398 11.09 4.58 -30.33
C PRO A 398 11.04 4.73 -31.87
N ARG A 399 11.98 5.48 -32.49
CA ARG A 399 12.05 5.65 -33.95
C ARG A 399 12.66 4.43 -34.65
N CYS A 400 13.83 3.98 -34.20
CA CYS A 400 14.56 2.87 -34.81
C CYS A 400 14.43 1.56 -34.03
N ARG A 401 13.77 1.57 -32.86
CA ARG A 401 13.55 0.43 -31.97
C ARG A 401 14.84 -0.22 -31.48
N THR A 402 15.89 0.57 -31.26
CA THR A 402 17.16 0.10 -30.69
C THR A 402 17.42 0.70 -29.31
N HIS A 403 18.22 -0.02 -28.51
CA HIS A 403 18.64 0.35 -27.16
C HIS A 403 20.01 1.05 -27.11
N THR A 404 20.41 1.73 -28.18
CA THR A 404 21.76 2.31 -28.27
C THR A 404 21.79 3.82 -28.08
N HIS A 405 20.64 4.50 -28.19
CA HIS A 405 20.54 5.97 -28.15
C HIS A 405 19.12 6.44 -27.83
N SER A 406 18.97 7.69 -27.40
CA SER A 406 17.65 8.30 -27.21
C SER A 406 17.10 8.86 -28.53
N LEU A 407 15.80 9.16 -28.57
CA LEU A 407 15.17 9.76 -29.75
C LEU A 407 15.89 11.03 -30.24
N LYS A 408 16.52 11.79 -29.33
CA LYS A 408 17.27 13.02 -29.64
C LYS A 408 18.51 12.76 -30.50
N TYR A 409 19.12 11.58 -30.38
CA TYR A 409 20.37 11.22 -31.06
C TYR A 409 20.17 10.19 -32.20
N CYS A 410 18.93 9.99 -32.64
CA CYS A 410 18.63 9.03 -33.71
C CYS A 410 19.02 9.57 -35.09
N LYS A 411 19.82 8.79 -35.84
CA LYS A 411 20.25 9.11 -37.21
C LYS A 411 19.22 8.77 -38.29
N GLU A 412 18.19 7.98 -37.95
CA GLU A 412 17.08 7.69 -38.87
C GLU A 412 16.31 8.97 -39.22
N PRO A 413 15.82 9.10 -40.48
CA PRO A 413 15.06 10.25 -40.92
C PRO A 413 13.90 10.56 -39.99
N LYS A 414 13.62 11.86 -39.79
CA LYS A 414 12.57 12.30 -38.87
C LYS A 414 11.19 12.02 -39.47
N PHE A 415 10.43 11.14 -38.81
CA PHE A 415 9.00 10.93 -39.06
C PHE A 415 8.22 10.99 -37.75
N LEU A 416 6.91 11.24 -37.85
CA LEU A 416 6.01 11.26 -36.69
C LEU A 416 5.84 9.84 -36.15
N ILE A 417 5.87 9.69 -34.83
CA ILE A 417 5.66 8.39 -34.17
C ILE A 417 4.78 8.55 -32.94
N CYS A 418 3.90 7.58 -32.71
CA CYS A 418 3.14 7.52 -31.46
C CYS A 418 4.10 7.12 -30.33
N PHE A 419 4.27 8.00 -29.33
CA PHE A 419 5.15 7.74 -28.19
C PHE A 419 4.72 6.53 -27.32
N LYS A 420 3.47 6.08 -27.43
CA LYS A 420 2.94 4.97 -26.64
C LYS A 420 3.08 3.61 -27.34
N CYS A 421 2.71 3.49 -28.61
CA CYS A 421 2.77 2.21 -29.34
C CYS A 421 3.86 2.13 -30.43
N GLY A 422 4.52 3.25 -30.77
CA GLY A 422 5.57 3.29 -31.80
C GLY A 422 5.07 3.20 -33.25
N LYS A 423 3.78 3.48 -33.51
CA LYS A 423 3.20 3.54 -34.87
C LYS A 423 3.70 4.77 -35.63
N LYS A 424 4.04 4.59 -36.91
CA LYS A 424 4.56 5.66 -37.80
C LYS A 424 3.42 6.59 -38.25
N ASP A 425 3.78 7.84 -38.55
CA ASP A 425 2.93 8.89 -39.13
C ASP A 425 1.76 9.35 -38.27
N VAL A 426 1.81 9.06 -36.95
CA VAL A 426 0.80 9.51 -35.97
C VAL A 426 1.49 10.03 -34.72
N THR A 427 0.84 10.92 -33.98
CA THR A 427 1.26 11.35 -32.64
C THR A 427 0.40 10.65 -31.58
N TYR A 428 0.78 10.67 -30.30
CA TYR A 428 -0.05 10.04 -29.25
C TYR A 428 -1.52 10.53 -29.26
N PRO A 429 -1.82 11.84 -29.38
CA PRO A 429 -3.19 12.34 -29.47
C PRO A 429 -3.95 11.99 -30.75
N THR A 430 -3.26 11.58 -31.82
CA THR A 430 -3.88 11.21 -33.11
C THR A 430 -3.76 9.71 -33.39
N CYS A 431 -3.24 8.93 -32.46
CA CYS A 431 -2.99 7.51 -32.65
C CYS A 431 -4.28 6.71 -32.41
N PRO A 432 -4.84 6.06 -33.45
CA PRO A 432 -6.10 5.32 -33.35
C PRO A 432 -6.03 4.15 -32.36
N ASP A 433 -4.84 3.58 -32.15
CA ASP A 433 -4.65 2.43 -31.26
C ASP A 433 -4.46 2.84 -29.79
N CYS A 434 -4.21 4.12 -29.50
CA CYS A 434 -3.79 4.60 -28.17
C CYS A 434 -4.77 5.56 -27.52
N VAL A 435 -5.47 6.35 -28.33
CA VAL A 435 -6.53 7.26 -27.88
C VAL A 435 -7.80 6.44 -27.78
N LYS A 436 -8.27 6.19 -26.55
CA LYS A 436 -9.60 5.62 -26.36
C LYS A 436 -10.61 6.61 -26.95
N PRO A 437 -11.57 6.17 -27.79
CA PRO A 437 -12.63 7.06 -28.25
C PRO A 437 -13.33 7.67 -27.03
N PRO A 438 -13.72 8.96 -27.09
CA PRO A 438 -14.49 9.56 -26.01
C PRO A 438 -15.72 8.69 -25.76
N ASN A 439 -15.94 8.30 -24.51
CA ASN A 439 -17.10 7.56 -24.08
C ASN A 439 -18.35 8.38 -24.47
N TYR A 440 -18.96 8.08 -25.61
CA TYR A 440 -20.27 8.63 -25.94
C TYR A 440 -21.28 8.03 -24.95
N PRO A 441 -22.03 8.85 -24.19
CA PRO A 441 -23.08 8.33 -23.33
C PRO A 441 -24.12 7.60 -24.20
N ASN A 442 -24.40 6.35 -23.84
CA ASN A 442 -25.36 5.48 -24.50
C ASN A 442 -26.66 6.22 -24.83
N HIS A 443 -26.97 6.35 -26.12
CA HIS A 443 -28.30 6.71 -26.59
C HIS A 443 -29.31 5.69 -26.05
N ARG A 444 -30.26 6.17 -25.25
CA ARG A 444 -31.45 5.43 -24.87
C ARG A 444 -32.21 5.06 -26.14
N THR A 445 -32.38 3.77 -26.39
CA THR A 445 -33.36 3.26 -27.36
C THR A 445 -34.77 3.63 -26.89
N PRO A 446 -35.68 4.07 -27.78
CA PRO A 446 -37.07 4.28 -27.42
C PRO A 446 -37.75 2.94 -27.13
N LYS A 447 -38.60 2.93 -26.10
CA LYS A 447 -39.49 1.81 -25.80
C LYS A 447 -40.61 1.78 -26.83
N ASN A 448 -40.89 0.61 -27.39
CA ASN A 448 -42.20 0.24 -27.92
C ASN A 448 -43.00 -0.47 -26.84
#